data_AF-A0A327VVK8-F1
#
_entry.id   AF-A0A327VVK8-F1
#
_cell.length_a   1.000
_cell.length_b   1.000
_cell.length_c   1.000
_cell.angle_alpha   90.00
_cell.angle_beta   90.00
_cell.angle_gamma   90.00
#
_symmetry.space_group_name_H-M   'P 1'
#
loop_
_entity.id
_entity.type
_entity.pdbx_description
1 polymer ?
#
loop_
_entity_poly.entity_id
_entity_poly.type
_entity_poly.pdbx_seq_one_letter_code
_entity_poly.pdbx_strand_id
1 'polypeptide(L)'
;MKEAVKRLRINLNDLKHSRKMIKDPNSRPTGISLPPLTHQRVQELKQTPKGQRIMQEAFHAFPELVKSLTSALQEKLNSFTKARTTQTASLEGLSLDALVEDYQFLEFVQFIMFIKWKEEKNKHNGYLPGNLQAY
;
A
#
# COMPACT_ATOMS: atom_id res chain seq x y z
N MET A 1 12.64 -46.70 -13.87
CA MET A 1 12.28 -45.26 -14.03
C MET A 1 10.78 -44.96 -14.00
N LYS A 2 9.87 -45.88 -14.38
CA LYS A 2 8.42 -45.58 -14.45
C LYS A 2 7.69 -45.47 -13.10
N GLU A 3 8.25 -45.97 -11.99
CA GLU A 3 7.57 -45.93 -10.68
C GLU A 3 7.83 -44.67 -9.83
N ALA A 4 8.98 -44.01 -10.01
CA ALA A 4 9.25 -42.75 -9.30
C ALA A 4 8.32 -41.62 -9.76
N VAL A 5 7.95 -41.61 -11.05
CA VAL A 5 7.03 -40.64 -11.64
C VAL A 5 5.58 -40.87 -11.19
N LYS A 6 5.18 -42.13 -10.97
CA LYS A 6 3.83 -42.48 -10.51
C LYS A 6 3.58 -42.06 -9.06
N ARG A 7 4.61 -42.14 -8.20
CA ARG A 7 4.55 -41.68 -6.79
C ARG A 7 4.49 -40.17 -6.65
N LEU A 8 5.19 -39.41 -7.50
CA LEU A 8 5.09 -37.94 -7.54
C LEU A 8 3.69 -37.46 -7.99
N ARG A 9 3.04 -38.21 -8.89
CA ARG A 9 1.71 -37.85 -9.41
C ARG A 9 0.58 -38.03 -8.38
N ILE A 10 0.71 -38.98 -7.46
CA ILE A 10 -0.28 -39.21 -6.40
C ILE A 10 -0.24 -38.06 -5.37
N ASN A 11 0.96 -37.61 -5.00
CA ASN A 11 1.14 -36.55 -4.00
C ASN A 11 0.64 -35.16 -4.48
N LEU A 12 0.64 -34.90 -5.79
CA LEU A 12 0.12 -33.64 -6.36
C LEU A 12 -1.43 -33.55 -6.37
N ASN A 13 -2.13 -34.69 -6.34
CA ASN A 13 -3.60 -34.71 -6.34
C ASN A 13 -4.19 -34.53 -4.94
N ASP A 14 -3.48 -34.98 -3.90
CA ASP A 14 -3.84 -34.71 -2.49
C ASP A 14 -3.61 -33.24 -2.11
N LEU A 15 -2.57 -32.59 -2.64
CA LEU A 15 -2.34 -31.16 -2.42
C LEU A 15 -3.39 -30.26 -3.12
N LYS A 16 -4.05 -30.76 -4.17
CA LYS A 16 -5.13 -30.03 -4.87
C LYS A 16 -6.48 -30.15 -4.18
N HIS A 17 -6.73 -31.19 -3.38
CA HIS A 17 -7.95 -31.32 -2.59
C HIS A 17 -7.87 -30.54 -1.28
N SER A 18 -6.67 -30.35 -0.71
CA SER A 18 -6.47 -29.53 0.50
C SER A 18 -6.55 -28.01 0.26
N ARG A 19 -6.50 -27.55 -1.00
CA ARG A 19 -6.62 -26.12 -1.36
C ARG A 19 -8.05 -25.64 -1.62
N LYS A 20 -9.05 -26.49 -1.37
CA LYS A 20 -10.48 -26.18 -1.40
C LYS A 20 -11.05 -26.38 0.00
N MET A 21 -10.79 -25.46 0.92
CA MET A 21 -11.60 -25.17 2.13
C MET A 21 -10.81 -24.26 3.09
N ILE A 22 -10.68 -22.98 2.74
CA ILE A 22 -10.99 -21.87 3.65
C ILE A 22 -11.57 -20.75 2.78
N LYS A 23 -12.79 -20.96 2.30
CA LYS A 23 -13.72 -19.88 2.00
C LYS A 23 -14.98 -20.26 2.73
N ASP A 24 -15.04 -19.96 4.02
CA ASP A 24 -16.32 -19.83 4.69
C ASP A 24 -17.12 -18.77 3.93
N PRO A 25 -18.20 -19.12 3.20
CA PRO A 25 -19.07 -18.12 2.57
C PRO A 25 -19.84 -17.30 3.63
N ASN A 26 -19.69 -17.65 4.92
CA ASN A 26 -20.26 -16.95 6.05
C ASN A 26 -19.24 -16.13 6.86
N SER A 27 -17.96 -16.13 6.47
CA SER A 27 -17.02 -15.12 6.98
C SER A 27 -17.27 -13.82 6.22
N ARG A 28 -18.28 -13.06 6.64
CA ARG A 28 -18.34 -11.64 6.25
C ARG A 28 -16.97 -11.05 6.60
N PRO A 29 -16.24 -10.43 5.67
CA PRO A 29 -15.04 -9.71 6.05
C PRO A 29 -15.47 -8.74 7.15
N THR A 30 -15.01 -8.97 8.37
CA THR A 30 -15.36 -8.16 9.54
C THR A 30 -14.59 -6.83 9.53
N GLY A 31 -14.24 -6.38 8.33
CA GLY A 31 -13.44 -5.21 8.06
C GLY A 31 -14.16 -4.31 7.05
N ILE A 32 -14.04 -3.01 7.28
CA ILE A 32 -14.45 -1.99 6.32
C ILE A 32 -13.44 -2.05 5.17
N SER A 33 -13.93 -2.20 3.94
CA SER A 33 -13.07 -2.09 2.76
C SER A 33 -12.65 -0.63 2.62
N LEU A 34 -11.34 -0.37 2.68
CA LEU A 34 -10.81 0.97 2.43
C LEU A 34 -10.91 1.28 0.93
N PRO A 35 -11.26 2.53 0.56
CA PRO A 35 -11.36 2.90 -0.84
C PRO A 35 -9.96 2.87 -1.48
N PRO A 36 -9.81 2.30 -2.69
CA PRO A 36 -8.53 2.31 -3.39
C PRO A 36 -8.14 3.74 -3.79
N LEU A 37 -6.83 3.99 -3.89
CA LEU A 37 -6.32 5.27 -4.40
C LEU A 37 -6.52 5.35 -5.92
N THR A 38 -7.60 6.02 -6.35
CA THR A 38 -7.91 6.21 -7.77
C THR A 38 -7.07 7.33 -8.42
N HIS A 39 -6.95 7.32 -9.75
CA HIS A 39 -6.27 8.40 -10.48
C HIS A 39 -6.87 9.78 -10.22
N GLN A 40 -8.21 9.87 -10.16
CA GLN A 40 -8.89 11.12 -9.82
C GLN A 40 -8.48 11.57 -8.41
N ARG A 41 -8.49 10.65 -7.44
CA ARG A 41 -8.11 10.97 -6.07
C ARG A 41 -6.65 11.41 -5.96
N VAL A 42 -5.74 10.82 -6.72
CA VAL A 42 -4.36 11.30 -6.83
C VAL A 42 -4.32 12.76 -7.29
N GLN A 43 -5.08 13.12 -8.32
CA GLN A 43 -5.12 14.52 -8.80
C GLN A 43 -5.64 15.48 -7.73
N GLU A 44 -6.69 15.09 -7.00
CA GLU A 44 -7.23 15.88 -5.88
C GLU A 44 -6.19 16.05 -4.77
N LEU A 45 -5.56 14.96 -4.32
CA LEU A 45 -4.57 15.00 -3.24
C LEU A 45 -3.37 15.87 -3.60
N LYS A 46 -2.92 15.87 -4.86
CA LYS A 46 -1.85 16.76 -5.34
C LYS A 46 -2.16 18.25 -5.16
N GLN A 47 -3.44 18.64 -5.22
CA GLN A 47 -3.84 20.04 -5.04
C GLN A 47 -3.91 20.46 -3.57
N THR A 48 -3.91 19.51 -2.64
CA THR A 48 -3.95 19.82 -1.20
C THR A 48 -2.59 20.34 -0.71
N PRO A 49 -2.55 21.19 0.35
CA PRO A 49 -1.29 21.62 0.94
C PRO A 49 -0.41 20.46 1.42
N LYS A 50 -1.02 19.40 1.99
CA LYS A 50 -0.31 18.18 2.41
C LYS A 50 0.28 17.44 1.22
N GLY A 51 -0.48 17.30 0.14
CA GLY A 51 -0.02 16.65 -1.08
C GLY A 51 1.11 17.41 -1.78
N GLN A 52 1.04 18.74 -1.83
CA GLN A 52 2.13 19.58 -2.37
C GLN A 52 3.43 19.40 -1.58
N ARG A 53 3.36 19.34 -0.24
CA ARG A 53 4.54 19.05 0.61
C ARG A 53 5.13 17.67 0.29
N ILE A 54 4.29 16.64 0.17
CA ILE A 54 4.73 15.27 -0.20
C ILE A 54 5.39 15.25 -1.58
N MET A 55 4.86 16.01 -2.55
CA MET A 55 5.45 16.10 -3.88
C MET A 55 6.84 16.75 -3.87
N GLN A 56 7.08 17.69 -2.96
CA GLN A 56 8.37 18.38 -2.80
C GLN A 56 9.39 17.57 -1.99
N GLU A 57 8.93 16.57 -1.22
CA GLU A 57 9.77 15.77 -0.33
C GLU A 57 10.93 15.07 -1.07
N ALA A 58 12.12 15.04 -0.49
CA ALA A 58 13.26 14.40 -1.13
C ALA A 58 13.11 12.87 -1.15
N PHE A 59 13.58 12.19 -2.20
CA PHE A 59 13.41 10.72 -2.32
C PHE A 59 13.93 9.95 -1.09
N HIS A 60 15.07 10.37 -0.53
CA HIS A 60 15.68 9.75 0.64
C HIS A 60 14.90 9.95 1.94
N ALA A 61 13.97 10.92 2.00
CA ALA A 61 13.15 11.19 3.17
C ALA A 61 11.84 10.37 3.19
N PHE A 62 11.44 9.76 2.08
CA PHE A 62 10.21 8.95 2.00
C PHE A 62 10.16 7.76 2.97
N PRO A 63 11.25 6.99 3.21
CA PRO A 63 11.19 5.88 4.16
C PRO A 63 10.75 6.31 5.56
N GLU A 64 11.31 7.40 6.08
CA GLU A 64 10.93 7.95 7.39
C GLU A 64 9.53 8.57 7.36
N LEU A 65 9.15 9.25 6.27
CA LEU A 65 7.80 9.79 6.10
C LEU A 65 6.73 8.69 6.11
N VAL A 66 6.94 7.60 5.38
CA VAL A 66 6.03 6.44 5.35
C VAL A 66 5.92 5.82 6.74
N LYS A 67 7.05 5.64 7.43
CA LYS A 67 7.08 5.09 8.78
C LYS A 67 6.28 5.97 9.75
N SER A 68 6.53 7.27 9.75
CA SER A 68 5.83 8.25 10.59
C SER A 68 4.31 8.24 10.35
N LEU A 69 3.88 8.29 9.09
CA LEU A 69 2.46 8.26 8.73
C LEU A 69 1.79 6.93 9.09
N THR A 70 2.49 5.81 8.91
CA THR A 70 2.00 4.49 9.29
C THR A 70 1.78 4.40 10.81
N SER A 71 2.77 4.85 11.60
CA SER A 71 2.65 4.89 13.06
C SER A 71 1.50 5.78 13.51
N ALA A 72 1.38 6.99 12.95
CA ALA A 72 0.28 7.90 13.28
C ALA A 72 -1.11 7.31 12.94
N LEU A 73 -1.23 6.65 11.79
CA LEU A 73 -2.48 5.99 11.41
C LEU A 73 -2.80 4.82 12.36
N GLN A 74 -1.81 4.03 12.75
CA GLN A 74 -1.97 2.92 13.69
C GLN A 74 -2.41 3.43 15.08
N GLU A 75 -1.83 4.53 15.57
CA GLU A 75 -2.25 5.17 16.81
C GLU A 75 -3.70 5.65 16.75
N LYS A 76 -4.10 6.30 15.65
CA LYS A 76 -5.49 6.74 15.46
C LYS A 76 -6.46 5.57 15.39
N LEU A 77 -6.12 4.49 14.68
CA LEU A 77 -6.95 3.27 14.62
C LEU A 77 -7.10 2.59 15.99
N ASN A 78 -6.02 2.55 16.77
CA ASN A 78 -6.06 2.04 18.14
C ASN A 78 -6.96 2.89 19.03
N SER A 79 -6.84 4.22 18.95
CA SER A 79 -7.69 5.16 19.70
C SER A 79 -9.16 5.05 19.28
N PHE A 80 -9.44 4.93 17.97
CA PHE A 80 -10.79 4.74 17.45
C PHE A 80 -11.41 3.45 17.97
N THR A 81 -10.65 2.35 17.95
CA THR A 81 -11.10 1.05 18.44
C THR A 81 -11.38 1.10 19.94
N LYS A 82 -10.48 1.71 20.72
CA LYS A 82 -10.66 1.93 22.16
C LYS A 82 -11.93 2.74 22.44
N ALA A 83 -12.07 3.92 21.82
CA ALA A 83 -13.23 4.80 21.99
C ALA A 83 -14.56 4.10 21.65
N ARG A 84 -14.57 3.27 20.59
CA ARG A 84 -15.72 2.46 20.21
C ARG A 84 -16.06 1.40 21.26
N THR A 85 -15.06 0.79 21.91
CA THR A 85 -15.29 -0.18 22.98
C THR A 85 -15.70 0.44 24.30
N THR A 86 -15.23 1.66 24.62
CA THR A 86 -15.52 2.34 25.90
C THR A 86 -16.78 3.22 25.88
N GLN A 87 -17.49 3.36 24.76
CA GLN A 87 -18.67 4.23 24.59
C GLN A 87 -18.45 5.68 25.11
N THR A 88 -17.22 6.15 25.10
CA THR A 88 -16.87 7.51 25.55
C THR A 88 -17.31 8.50 24.48
N ALA A 89 -18.24 9.38 24.84
CA ALA A 89 -18.96 10.30 23.94
C ALA A 89 -18.12 11.43 23.31
N SER A 90 -16.80 11.47 23.54
CA SER A 90 -15.92 12.43 22.86
C SER A 90 -15.08 11.72 21.80
N LEU A 91 -15.63 11.68 20.59
CA LEU A 91 -15.01 11.23 19.34
C LEU A 91 -14.57 12.44 18.50
N GLU A 92 -14.22 13.56 19.15
CA GLU A 92 -13.88 14.81 18.49
C GLU A 92 -12.53 14.63 17.74
N GLY A 93 -12.58 14.58 16.40
CA GLY A 93 -11.41 14.37 15.54
C GLY A 93 -11.06 12.91 15.19
N LEU A 94 -11.81 11.92 15.69
CA LEU A 94 -11.63 10.49 15.39
C LEU A 94 -12.79 9.96 14.52
N SER A 95 -13.09 10.67 13.43
CA SER A 95 -14.09 10.18 12.46
C SER A 95 -13.52 9.09 11.56
N LEU A 96 -14.38 8.20 11.07
CA LEU A 96 -14.01 7.21 10.08
C LEU A 96 -13.48 7.88 8.79
N ASP A 97 -14.07 9.01 8.40
CA ASP A 97 -13.63 9.77 7.22
C ASP A 97 -12.20 10.30 7.37
N ALA A 98 -11.81 10.77 8.56
CA ALA A 98 -10.44 11.23 8.83
C ALA A 98 -9.42 10.07 8.75
N LEU A 99 -9.80 8.88 9.23
CA LEU A 99 -8.96 7.68 9.12
C LEU A 99 -8.81 7.22 7.66
N VAL A 100 -9.89 7.28 6.88
CA VAL A 100 -9.88 6.99 5.45
C VAL A 100 -9.00 7.99 4.71
N GLU A 101 -9.08 9.27 5.05
CA GLU A 101 -8.23 10.31 4.46
C GLU A 101 -6.75 10.08 4.77
N ASP A 102 -6.40 9.78 6.02
CA ASP A 102 -5.02 9.48 6.41
C ASP A 102 -4.48 8.24 5.69
N TYR A 103 -5.30 7.21 5.52
CA TYR A 103 -4.95 6.03 4.72
C TYR A 103 -4.72 6.40 3.24
N GLN A 104 -5.58 7.22 2.64
CA GLN A 104 -5.41 7.68 1.26
C GLN A 104 -4.13 8.50 1.08
N PHE A 105 -3.75 9.31 2.07
CA PHE A 105 -2.47 10.01 2.05
C PHE A 105 -1.28 9.07 2.16
N LEU A 106 -1.37 8.00 2.95
CA LEU A 106 -0.31 6.99 3.02
C LEU A 106 -0.09 6.30 1.67
N GLU A 107 -1.16 5.88 1.00
CA GLU A 107 -1.12 5.32 -0.35
C GLU A 107 -0.54 6.34 -1.35
N PHE A 108 -0.92 7.61 -1.23
CA PHE A 108 -0.39 8.67 -2.08
C PHE A 108 1.11 8.87 -1.91
N VAL A 109 1.62 8.83 -0.68
CA VAL A 109 3.07 8.91 -0.40
C VAL A 109 3.82 7.76 -1.05
N GLN A 110 3.29 6.53 -0.94
CA GLN A 110 3.88 5.36 -1.59
C GLN A 110 3.86 5.49 -3.12
N PHE A 111 2.77 6.00 -3.69
CA PHE A 111 2.67 6.30 -5.11
C PHE A 111 3.75 7.30 -5.57
N ILE A 112 3.90 8.43 -4.87
CA ILE A 112 4.93 9.43 -5.20
C ILE A 112 6.34 8.86 -5.03
N MET A 113 6.59 8.08 -3.98
CA MET A 113 7.86 7.39 -3.78
C MET A 113 8.21 6.49 -4.98
N PHE A 114 7.24 5.72 -5.47
CA PHE A 114 7.42 4.88 -6.64
C PHE A 114 7.73 5.69 -7.91
N ILE A 115 7.03 6.80 -8.15
CA ILE A 115 7.32 7.70 -9.28
C ILE A 115 8.75 8.22 -9.20
N LYS A 116 9.16 8.74 -8.05
CA LYS A 116 10.52 9.28 -7.87
C LYS A 116 11.59 8.21 -7.99
N TRP A 117 11.34 7.00 -7.49
CA TRP A 117 12.24 5.87 -7.69
C TRP A 117 12.42 5.54 -9.18
N LYS A 118 11.33 5.54 -9.96
CA LYS A 118 11.40 5.32 -11.41
C LYS A 118 12.21 6.41 -12.11
N GLU A 119 12.00 7.67 -11.76
CA GLU A 119 12.77 8.78 -12.30
C GLU A 119 14.27 8.65 -12.00
N GLU A 120 14.61 8.27 -10.76
CA GLU A 120 15.99 8.06 -10.34
C GLU A 120 16.64 6.91 -11.12
N LYS A 121 15.93 5.79 -11.31
CA LYS A 121 16.40 4.66 -12.12
C LYS A 121 16.61 5.04 -13.58
N ASN A 122 15.73 5.86 -14.15
CA ASN A 122 15.85 6.32 -15.53
C ASN A 122 17.04 7.26 -15.73
N LYS A 123 17.38 8.10 -14.75
CA LYS A 123 18.58 8.96 -14.80
C LYS A 123 19.86 8.13 -14.83
N HIS A 124 19.92 7.06 -14.05
CA HIS A 124 21.10 6.16 -14.01
C HIS A 124 21.25 5.35 -15.30
N ASN A 125 20.14 5.05 -16.00
CA ASN A 125 20.18 4.39 -17.32
C ASN A 125 20.46 5.35 -18.49
N GLY A 126 20.41 6.67 -18.27
CA GLY A 126 20.67 7.70 -19.28
C GLY A 126 22.16 8.07 -19.46
N TYR A 127 23.06 7.58 -18.60
CA TYR A 127 24.50 7.74 -18.75
C TYR A 127 25.11 6.62 -19.60
N LEU A 128 24.85 6.67 -20.91
CA LEU A 128 25.81 6.16 -21.90
C LEU A 128 26.55 7.39 -22.48
N PRO A 129 27.78 7.69 -22.02
CA PRO A 129 28.54 8.78 -22.61
C PRO A 129 29.03 8.37 -24.00
N GLY A 130 28.68 9.20 -24.99
CA GLY A 130 29.38 9.47 -26.25
C GLY A 130 30.14 8.34 -26.95
N ASN A 131 29.63 7.94 -28.12
CA ASN A 131 30.42 8.10 -29.35
C ASN A 131 29.54 7.88 -30.58
N LEU A 132 29.30 8.97 -31.31
CA LEU A 132 29.12 8.98 -32.77
C LEU A 132 29.23 10.46 -33.20
N GLN A 133 30.45 10.99 -33.12
CA GLN A 133 30.89 12.01 -34.06
C GLN A 133 31.15 11.27 -35.38
N ALA A 134 30.32 11.54 -36.39
CA ALA A 134 30.64 11.23 -37.77
C ALA A 134 30.85 12.57 -38.47
N TYR A 135 32.12 12.89 -38.73
CA TYR A 135 32.54 13.74 -39.85
C TYR A 135 32.83 12.82 -41.04
#